data_AF-A0A2D4JMQ6-F1
#
_entry.id   AF-A0A2D4JMQ6-F1
#
_cell.length_a   1.000
_cell.length_b   1.000
_cell.length_c   1.000
_cell.angle_alpha   90.00
_cell.angle_beta   90.00
_cell.angle_gamma   90.00
#
_symmetry.space_group_name_H-M   'P 1'
#
loop_
_entity.id
_entity.type
_entity.pdbx_description
1 polymer ?
#
loop_
_entity_poly.entity_id
_entity_poly.type
_entity_poly.pdbx_seq_one_letter_code
_entity_poly.pdbx_strand_id
1 'polypeptide(L)'
;ELQEMGGLGKIHVALPDWPVSDDTVLHLATAEALATGKTGEPLFQELARCYVEAMKDMEGRKPGPTSILGTSQLRPGEPGGYHIPFNSNATGCGAAMRSM
;
A
#
# COMPACT_ATOMS: atom_id res chain seq x y z
N GLU A 1 -11.64 -27.37 10.38
CA GLU A 1 -10.63 -26.70 9.53
C GLU A 1 -9.22 -26.67 10.13
N LEU A 2 -8.84 -25.74 11.03
CA LEU A 2 -7.45 -25.65 11.53
C LEU A 2 -6.92 -26.95 12.16
N GLN A 3 -7.75 -27.64 12.95
CA GLN A 3 -7.38 -28.92 13.56
C GLN A 3 -7.20 -30.03 12.51
N GLU A 4 -8.00 -30.03 11.44
CA GLU A 4 -7.88 -30.97 10.32
C GLU A 4 -6.64 -30.69 9.46
N MET A 5 -6.17 -29.44 9.42
CA MET A 5 -4.93 -29.01 8.76
C MET A 5 -3.65 -29.30 9.58
N GLY A 6 -3.78 -29.91 10.77
CA GLY A 6 -2.65 -30.27 11.64
C GLY A 6 -2.35 -29.26 12.75
N GLY A 7 -3.21 -28.27 12.98
CA GLY A 7 -3.08 -27.29 14.04
C GLY A 7 -1.95 -26.27 13.81
N LEU A 8 -1.72 -25.42 14.81
CA LEU A 8 -0.71 -24.34 14.72
C LEU A 8 0.71 -24.88 14.50
N GLY A 9 1.03 -26.08 14.99
CA GLY A 9 2.34 -26.70 14.82
C GLY A 9 2.70 -27.06 13.37
N LYS A 10 1.73 -27.07 12.45
CA LYS A 10 1.96 -27.27 11.02
C LYS A 10 2.04 -25.97 10.22
N ILE A 11 1.83 -24.81 10.84
CA ILE A 11 1.97 -23.53 10.15
C ILE A 11 3.46 -23.23 10.02
N HIS A 12 3.94 -23.17 8.78
CA HIS A 12 5.30 -22.75 8.47
C HIS A 12 5.31 -21.29 8.02
N VAL A 13 6.12 -20.50 8.72
CA VAL A 13 6.12 -19.04 8.67
C VAL A 13 7.43 -18.57 8.09
N ALA A 14 7.59 -18.71 6.78
CA ALA A 14 8.84 -18.33 6.14
C ALA A 14 8.62 -17.92 4.69
N LEU A 15 9.47 -17.02 4.21
CA LEU A 15 9.60 -16.77 2.78
C LEU A 15 10.20 -18.00 2.08
N PRO A 16 9.80 -18.29 0.83
CA PRO A 16 8.89 -17.48 0.01
C PRO A 16 7.40 -17.78 0.24
N ASP A 17 7.06 -18.84 0.98
CA ASP A 17 5.70 -19.38 1.07
C ASP A 17 4.74 -18.55 1.94
N TRP A 18 5.26 -17.60 2.72
CA TRP A 18 4.47 -16.60 3.42
C TRP A 18 4.86 -15.17 3.01
N PRO A 19 4.43 -14.71 1.84
CA PRO A 19 4.74 -13.37 1.36
C PRO A 19 4.02 -12.31 2.18
N VAL A 20 4.57 -11.09 2.15
CA VAL A 20 3.92 -9.92 2.73
C VAL A 20 2.69 -9.47 1.92
N SER A 21 1.73 -8.84 2.58
CA SER A 21 0.52 -8.26 1.97
C SER A 21 0.77 -6.86 1.37
N ASP A 22 -0.30 -6.23 0.88
CA ASP A 22 -0.32 -4.85 0.43
C ASP A 22 0.09 -3.86 1.52
N ASP A 23 -0.15 -4.17 2.80
CA ASP A 23 0.30 -3.36 3.94
C ASP A 23 1.80 -3.05 3.85
N THR A 24 2.63 -4.07 3.73
CA THR A 24 4.10 -3.89 3.71
C THR A 24 4.56 -3.24 2.41
N VAL A 25 3.98 -3.63 1.27
CA VAL A 25 4.33 -3.03 -0.02
C VAL A 25 4.05 -1.52 -0.02
N LEU A 26 2.88 -1.10 0.46
CA LEU A 26 2.53 0.32 0.52
C LEU A 26 3.27 1.05 1.63
N HIS A 27 3.58 0.38 2.74
CA HIS A 27 4.41 0.96 3.79
C HIS A 27 5.83 1.25 3.29
N LEU A 28 6.45 0.31 2.55
CA LEU A 28 7.74 0.53 1.90
C LEU A 28 7.67 1.66 0.88
N ALA A 29 6.60 1.76 0.09
CA ALA A 29 6.40 2.88 -0.84
C ALA A 29 6.40 4.25 -0.13
N THR A 30 5.80 4.33 1.07
CA THR A 30 5.88 5.53 1.92
C THR A 30 7.31 5.80 2.37
N ALA A 31 8.00 4.78 2.88
CA ALA A 31 9.37 4.90 3.37
C ALA A 31 10.36 5.31 2.25
N GLU A 32 10.22 4.75 1.06
CA GLU A 32 11.03 5.09 -0.12
C GLU A 32 10.83 6.55 -0.55
N ALA A 33 9.58 7.03 -0.55
CA ALA A 33 9.29 8.43 -0.86
C ALA A 33 9.94 9.37 0.16
N LEU A 34 9.83 9.06 1.45
CA LEU A 34 10.45 9.81 2.55
C LEU A 34 11.98 9.79 2.47
N ALA A 35 12.57 8.65 2.14
CA ALA A 35 14.02 8.47 2.03
C ALA A 35 14.66 9.34 0.94
N THR A 36 13.88 9.86 -0.01
CA THR A 36 14.38 10.83 -1.00
C THR A 36 14.79 12.18 -0.40
N GLY A 37 14.40 12.46 0.86
CA GLY A 37 14.70 13.72 1.54
C GLY A 37 13.90 14.93 1.01
N LYS A 38 12.95 14.72 0.09
CA LYS A 38 12.04 15.76 -0.39
C LYS A 38 11.12 16.22 0.75
N THR A 39 10.67 17.47 0.69
CA THR A 39 9.72 18.06 1.65
C THR A 39 8.65 18.85 0.92
N GLY A 40 7.53 19.15 1.59
CA GLY A 40 6.42 19.91 1.01
C GLY A 40 5.78 19.23 -0.21
N GLU A 41 5.38 20.03 -1.21
CA GLU A 41 4.74 19.51 -2.42
C GLU A 41 5.58 18.49 -3.21
N PRO A 42 6.91 18.66 -3.38
CA PRO A 42 7.76 17.63 -3.97
C PRO A 42 7.66 16.25 -3.28
N LEU A 43 7.48 16.21 -1.95
CA LEU A 43 7.28 14.95 -1.23
C LEU A 43 5.90 14.34 -1.54
N PHE A 44 4.85 15.15 -1.66
CA PHE A 44 3.51 14.65 -2.00
C PHE A 44 3.47 14.05 -3.40
N GLN A 45 4.16 14.69 -4.36
CA GLN A 45 4.34 14.15 -5.71
C GLN A 45 5.10 12.82 -5.67
N GLU A 46 6.16 12.73 -4.85
CA GLU A 46 6.92 11.49 -4.71
C GLU A 46 6.08 10.37 -4.08
N LEU A 47 5.32 10.66 -3.03
CA LEU A 47 4.40 9.71 -2.41
C LEU A 47 3.38 9.18 -3.43
N ALA A 48 2.78 10.09 -4.22
CA ALA A 48 1.84 9.69 -5.27
C ALA A 48 2.51 8.78 -6.31
N ARG A 49 3.73 9.11 -6.73
CA ARG A 49 4.52 8.30 -7.67
C ARG A 49 4.82 6.91 -7.11
N CYS A 50 5.33 6.83 -5.87
CA CYS A 50 5.64 5.56 -5.22
C CYS A 50 4.39 4.69 -5.03
N TYR A 51 3.25 5.27 -4.63
CA TYR A 51 2.01 4.50 -4.48
C TYR A 51 1.47 3.97 -5.81
N VAL A 52 1.53 4.75 -6.89
CA VAL A 52 1.14 4.27 -8.23
C VAL A 52 2.06 3.15 -8.70
N GLU A 53 3.37 3.28 -8.46
CA GLU A 53 4.35 2.26 -8.84
C GLU A 53 4.16 0.96 -8.04
N ALA A 54 3.94 1.07 -6.73
CA ALA A 54 3.74 -0.06 -5.82
C ALA A 54 2.52 -0.92 -6.20
N MET A 55 1.50 -0.34 -6.84
CA MET A 55 0.34 -1.10 -7.32
C MET A 55 0.69 -2.17 -8.38
N LYS A 56 1.88 -2.10 -8.99
CA LYS A 56 2.36 -3.15 -9.91
C LYS A 56 2.80 -4.43 -9.17
N ASP A 57 3.07 -4.36 -7.87
CA ASP A 57 3.46 -5.50 -7.01
C ASP A 57 2.30 -5.98 -6.14
N MET A 58 1.07 -5.99 -6.66
CA MET A 58 -0.12 -6.37 -5.89
C MET A 58 -0.62 -7.79 -6.16
N GLU A 59 0.00 -8.50 -7.11
CA GLU A 59 -0.37 -9.88 -7.43
C GLU A 59 -0.22 -10.78 -6.20
N GLY A 60 -1.31 -11.47 -5.82
CA GLY A 60 -1.34 -12.33 -4.64
C GLY A 60 -1.40 -11.61 -3.28
N ARG A 61 -1.38 -10.27 -3.24
CA ARG A 61 -1.27 -9.50 -1.99
C ARG A 61 -2.57 -8.92 -1.43
N LYS A 62 -3.68 -9.08 -2.18
CA LYS A 62 -5.05 -8.69 -1.79
C LYS A 62 -5.21 -7.22 -1.37
N PRO A 63 -4.84 -6.24 -2.22
CA PRO A 63 -5.00 -4.84 -1.88
C PRO A 63 -6.45 -4.46 -1.55
N GLY A 64 -6.62 -3.62 -0.53
CA GLY A 64 -7.94 -3.09 -0.16
C GLY A 64 -8.57 -2.22 -1.27
N PRO A 65 -9.90 -2.26 -1.47
CA PRO A 65 -10.56 -1.58 -2.58
C PRO A 65 -10.38 -0.06 -2.56
N THR A 66 -10.36 0.57 -1.37
CA THR A 66 -10.10 2.01 -1.23
C THR A 66 -8.67 2.37 -1.61
N SER A 67 -7.68 1.50 -1.32
CA SER A 67 -6.29 1.70 -1.75
C SER A 67 -6.18 1.63 -3.27
N ILE A 68 -6.81 0.63 -3.91
CA ILE A 68 -6.83 0.50 -5.38
C ILE A 68 -7.47 1.74 -6.02
N LEU A 69 -8.70 2.09 -5.58
CA LEU A 69 -9.42 3.23 -6.15
C LEU A 69 -8.69 4.56 -5.91
N GLY A 70 -8.17 4.77 -4.70
CA GLY A 70 -7.44 5.99 -4.36
C GLY A 70 -6.18 6.16 -5.21
N THR A 71 -5.38 5.10 -5.36
CA THR A 71 -4.15 5.17 -6.15
C THR A 71 -4.40 5.32 -7.65
N SER A 72 -5.45 4.71 -8.20
CA SER A 72 -5.81 4.86 -9.62
C SER A 72 -6.19 6.30 -10.05
N GLN A 73 -6.57 7.13 -9.08
CA GLN A 73 -6.95 8.53 -9.29
C GLN A 73 -5.75 9.49 -9.23
N LEU A 74 -4.60 9.02 -8.73
CA LEU A 74 -3.39 9.83 -8.67
C LEU A 74 -2.85 10.10 -10.08
N ARG A 75 -2.25 11.28 -10.22
CA ARG A 75 -1.62 11.79 -11.45
C ARG A 75 -0.25 12.41 -11.10
N PRO A 76 0.74 11.58 -10.70
CA PRO A 76 2.05 12.09 -10.31
C PRO A 76 2.69 12.89 -11.47
N GLY A 77 3.19 14.08 -11.18
CA GLY A 77 3.76 15.01 -12.16
C GLY A 77 2.80 16.11 -12.62
N GLU A 78 1.50 15.99 -12.37
CA GLU A 78 0.53 17.07 -12.60
C GLU A 78 0.40 17.94 -11.33
N PRO A 79 0.26 19.28 -11.45
CA PRO A 79 -0.03 20.16 -10.31
C PRO A 79 -1.27 19.69 -9.54
N GLY A 80 -1.12 19.41 -8.24
CA GLY A 80 -2.20 18.87 -7.41
C GLY A 80 -2.61 17.43 -7.71
N GLY A 81 -1.89 16.70 -8.58
CA GLY A 81 -2.19 15.32 -8.97
C GLY A 81 -2.07 14.27 -7.84
N TYR A 82 -1.64 14.69 -6.64
CA TYR A 82 -1.65 13.90 -5.41
C TYR A 82 -2.94 14.06 -4.58
N HIS A 83 -3.86 14.94 -4.99
CA HIS A 83 -5.18 15.09 -4.38
C HIS A 83 -6.20 14.16 -5.03
N ILE A 84 -7.13 13.64 -4.23
CA ILE A 84 -8.31 12.92 -4.70
C ILE A 84 -9.58 13.51 -4.06
N PRO A 85 -10.75 13.42 -4.70
CA PRO A 85 -12.00 13.92 -4.14
C PRO A 85 -12.40 13.22 -2.84
N PHE A 86 -13.18 13.91 -2.01
CA PHE A 86 -13.83 13.28 -0.85
C PHE A 86 -14.73 12.12 -1.30
N ASN A 87 -14.71 11.03 -0.52
CA ASN A 87 -15.59 9.89 -0.69
C ASN A 87 -16.02 9.38 0.68
N SER A 88 -17.33 9.44 0.98
CA SER A 88 -17.89 9.01 2.26
C SER A 88 -17.68 7.53 2.57
N ASN A 89 -17.36 6.72 1.56
CA ASN A 89 -17.10 5.29 1.70
C ASN A 89 -15.60 4.96 1.80
N ALA A 90 -14.71 5.96 1.72
CA ALA A 90 -13.26 5.77 1.83
C ALA A 90 -12.81 5.68 3.31
N THR A 91 -13.38 4.72 4.06
CA THR A 91 -13.22 4.57 5.52
C THR A 91 -12.32 3.40 5.93
N GLY A 92 -11.66 2.73 4.96
CA GLY A 92 -10.80 1.58 5.22
C GLY A 92 -9.46 1.93 5.89
N CYS A 93 -8.76 0.92 6.41
CA CYS A 93 -7.47 1.06 7.09
C CYS A 93 -6.27 1.33 6.17
N GLY A 94 -6.46 1.30 4.84
CA GLY A 94 -5.38 1.33 3.86
C GLY A 94 -4.46 2.55 3.91
N ALA A 95 -4.92 3.67 4.48
CA ALA A 95 -4.07 4.81 4.80
C ALA A 95 -3.24 4.59 6.07
N ALA A 96 -3.86 4.09 7.14
CA ALA A 96 -3.21 3.88 8.44
C ALA A 96 -2.08 2.84 8.39
N MET A 97 -2.27 1.74 7.65
CA MET A 97 -1.27 0.65 7.57
C MET A 97 0.07 1.06 6.92
N ARG A 98 0.11 2.23 6.26
CA ARG A 98 1.28 2.75 5.52
C ARG A 98 1.75 4.11 6.06
N SER A 99 1.61 4.34 7.37
CA SER A 99 1.89 5.66 7.98
C SER A 99 2.49 5.57 9.38
N MET A 100 3.21 4.48 9.70
CA MET A 100 4.03 4.40 10.92
C MET A 100 5.26 5.29 10.79
#